data_AF-A0A7V2IMV3-F1
#
_entry.id   AF-A0A7V2IMV3-F1
#
_cell.length_a   1.000
_cell.length_b   1.000
_cell.length_c   1.000
_cell.angle_alpha   90.00
_cell.angle_beta   90.00
_cell.angle_gamma   90.00
#
_symmetry.space_group_name_H-M   'P 1'
#
loop_
_entity.id
_entity.type
_entity.pdbx_description
1 polymer ?
#
loop_
_entity_poly.entity_id
_entity_poly.type
_entity_poly.pdbx_seq_one_letter_code
_entity_poly.pdbx_strand_id
1 'polypeptide(L)'
;MDESTNVPDMYNGAAVQDVIATGDRARRSTRRGGQARSIAAVVDSRACCGCGACVAACPAGCIEMQYGRRFNWPRVDESRCTKCGCCVQVCPSAFLLGGTAPDFDDDLRRADYPCHLVHSPDDAVRLDAASGGGITGLILHLMETGQADGAVVARCTGANPLAAEAFLATDRTGLLEARGSKYTPVSSGTV
;
A
#
# COMPACT_ATOMS: atom_id res chain seq x y z
N MET A 1 0.21 40.44 -31.66
CA MET A 1 0.23 40.96 -30.28
C MET A 1 0.78 39.83 -29.44
N ASP A 2 2.04 40.03 -29.08
CA ASP A 2 2.90 39.39 -28.08
C ASP A 2 2.26 38.34 -27.15
N GLU A 3 2.90 37.17 -27.18
CA GLU A 3 2.71 35.98 -26.36
C GLU A 3 3.88 35.95 -25.35
N SER A 4 3.71 36.58 -24.19
CA SER A 4 4.71 36.57 -23.11
C SER A 4 4.08 36.58 -21.72
N THR A 5 3.58 35.42 -21.30
CA THR A 5 3.56 35.08 -19.87
C THR A 5 4.56 33.94 -19.65
N ASN A 6 5.76 34.36 -19.28
CA ASN A 6 6.91 33.52 -18.95
C ASN A 6 6.59 32.72 -17.68
N VAL A 7 6.08 31.49 -17.84
CA VAL A 7 6.01 30.50 -16.75
C VAL A 7 7.42 29.91 -16.64
N PRO A 8 8.14 30.09 -15.52
CA PRO A 8 9.50 29.57 -15.39
C PRO A 8 9.48 28.05 -15.50
N ASP A 9 10.30 27.53 -16.40
CA ASP A 9 10.53 26.11 -16.64
C ASP A 9 11.13 25.46 -15.37
N MET A 10 10.26 25.01 -14.46
CA MET A 10 10.62 24.32 -13.23
C MET A 10 11.12 22.89 -13.45
N TYR A 11 11.20 22.42 -14.70
CA TYR A 11 11.67 21.08 -15.05
C TYR A 11 12.93 21.13 -15.93
N ASN A 12 13.93 21.92 -15.54
CA ASN A 12 15.27 21.75 -16.07
C ASN A 12 15.83 20.38 -15.60
N GLY A 13 15.89 19.42 -16.52
CA GLY A 13 16.31 18.03 -16.31
C GLY A 13 17.72 17.83 -15.73
N ALA A 14 18.51 18.89 -15.57
CA ALA A 14 19.80 18.85 -14.87
C ALA A 14 19.68 18.44 -13.39
N ALA A 15 18.63 18.89 -12.69
CA ALA A 15 18.45 18.57 -11.26
C ALA A 15 18.07 17.09 -11.01
N VAL A 16 17.47 16.42 -12.00
CA VAL A 16 17.10 15.00 -11.91
C VAL A 16 18.31 14.11 -12.16
N GLN A 17 19.24 14.55 -13.03
CA GLN A 17 20.48 13.82 -13.32
C GLN A 17 21.42 13.74 -12.12
N ASP A 18 21.47 14.77 -11.27
CA ASP A 18 22.29 14.77 -10.04
C ASP A 18 21.78 13.79 -8.97
N VAL A 19 20.47 13.54 -8.93
CA VAL A 19 19.87 12.55 -8.01
C VAL A 19 20.19 11.12 -8.46
N ILE A 20 20.30 10.89 -9.78
CA ILE A 20 20.62 9.57 -10.35
C ILE A 20 22.12 9.29 -10.31
N ALA A 21 22.97 10.31 -10.53
CA ALA A 21 24.43 10.17 -10.59
C ALA A 21 25.11 9.97 -9.22
N THR A 22 24.42 10.23 -8.11
CA THR A 22 24.95 10.05 -6.74
C THR A 22 24.66 8.66 -6.15
N GLY A 23 24.26 7.71 -6.99
CA GLY A 23 23.95 6.32 -6.64
C GLY A 23 25.08 5.45 -6.08
N ASP A 24 26.25 6.01 -5.74
CA ASP A 24 27.26 5.26 -5.01
C ASP A 24 28.17 6.16 -4.17
N ARG A 25 27.89 6.21 -2.85
CA ARG A 25 28.84 5.94 -1.76
C ARG A 25 28.31 6.44 -0.42
N ALA A 26 28.42 5.55 0.57
CA ALA A 26 28.33 5.80 2.01
C ALA A 26 26.92 5.92 2.63
N ARG A 27 26.19 4.79 2.70
CA ARG A 27 25.30 4.57 3.86
C ARG A 27 26.10 3.95 5.00
N ARG A 28 26.80 4.82 5.75
CA ARG A 28 27.26 4.50 7.10
C ARG A 28 26.07 3.97 7.89
N SER A 29 26.21 2.76 8.42
CA SER A 29 25.26 2.06 9.29
C SER A 29 25.09 2.70 10.67
N THR A 30 25.26 4.02 10.79
CA THR A 30 25.19 4.73 12.06
C THR A 30 23.80 5.33 12.26
N ARG A 31 22.81 4.48 12.58
CA ARG A 31 21.69 4.87 13.44
C ARG A 31 21.44 3.76 14.44
N ARG A 32 21.85 4.03 15.69
CA ARG A 32 21.47 3.26 16.88
C ARG A 32 19.94 3.27 16.96
N GLY A 33 19.30 2.17 16.59
CA GLY A 33 17.88 1.94 16.79
C GLY A 33 17.71 0.44 16.99
N GLY A 34 17.23 0.02 18.16
CA GLY A 34 17.03 -1.40 18.44
C GLY A 34 16.05 -2.00 17.43
N GLN A 35 16.38 -3.17 16.90
CA GLN A 35 15.49 -3.95 16.05
C GLN A 35 14.12 -4.05 16.71
N ALA A 36 13.05 -3.70 15.99
CA ALA A 36 11.69 -3.97 16.46
C ALA A 36 11.53 -5.49 16.67
N ARG A 37 11.37 -5.93 17.92
CA ARG A 37 11.27 -7.36 18.29
C ARG A 37 9.83 -7.87 18.36
N SER A 38 8.84 -6.99 18.22
CA SER A 38 7.42 -7.31 18.27
C SER A 38 6.60 -6.28 17.50
N ILE A 39 5.37 -6.63 17.14
CA ILE A 39 4.43 -5.68 16.55
C ILE A 39 4.03 -4.57 17.53
N ALA A 40 3.92 -4.87 18.83
CA ALA A 40 3.71 -3.86 19.85
C ALA A 40 4.80 -2.77 19.82
N ALA A 41 6.07 -3.16 19.68
CA ALA A 41 7.17 -2.20 19.54
C ALA A 41 7.06 -1.31 18.28
N VAL A 42 6.56 -1.85 17.16
CA VAL A 42 6.30 -1.07 15.94
C VAL A 42 5.15 -0.07 16.14
N VAL A 43 4.12 -0.44 16.91
CA VAL A 43 3.01 0.44 17.28
C VAL A 43 3.50 1.55 18.21
N ASP A 44 4.26 1.20 19.26
CA ASP A 44 4.80 2.14 20.25
C ASP A 44 5.76 3.15 19.61
N SER A 45 6.52 2.72 18.60
CA SER A 45 7.40 3.61 17.83
C SER A 45 6.66 4.53 16.87
N ARG A 46 5.32 4.40 16.76
CA ARG A 46 4.47 5.13 15.80
C ARG A 46 4.84 4.90 14.34
N ALA A 47 5.47 3.77 14.03
CA ALA A 47 5.83 3.41 12.66
C ALA A 47 4.78 2.53 11.98
N CYS A 48 3.85 1.93 12.74
CA CYS A 48 2.74 1.16 12.20
C CYS A 48 1.94 2.01 11.20
N CYS A 49 1.55 1.42 10.06
CA CYS A 49 0.67 2.02 9.05
C CYS A 49 -0.75 1.42 9.03
N GLY A 50 -1.04 0.46 9.93
CA GLY A 50 -2.38 -0.13 10.06
C GLY A 50 -2.79 -1.09 8.94
N CYS A 51 -1.82 -1.57 8.14
CA CYS A 51 -2.11 -2.39 6.95
C CYS A 51 -2.69 -3.78 7.25
N GLY A 52 -2.53 -4.32 8.47
CA GLY A 52 -3.05 -5.63 8.83
C GLY A 52 -2.20 -6.83 8.40
N ALA A 53 -1.06 -6.66 7.72
CA ALA A 53 -0.22 -7.81 7.28
C ALA A 53 0.18 -8.76 8.43
N CYS A 54 0.36 -8.22 9.64
CA CYS A 54 0.64 -9.00 10.84
C CYS A 54 -0.50 -9.96 11.22
N VAL A 55 -1.76 -9.63 10.91
CA VAL A 55 -2.92 -10.51 11.13
C VAL A 55 -2.83 -11.71 10.21
N ALA A 56 -2.73 -11.47 8.90
CA ALA A 56 -2.61 -12.54 7.89
C ALA A 56 -1.41 -13.47 8.15
N ALA A 57 -0.28 -12.94 8.59
CA ALA A 57 0.93 -13.72 8.82
C ALA A 57 0.99 -14.44 10.17
N CYS A 58 0.04 -14.23 11.09
CA CYS A 58 0.08 -14.83 12.41
C CYS A 58 -0.45 -16.28 12.37
N PRO A 59 0.42 -17.32 12.53
CA PRO A 59 -0.04 -18.71 12.48
C PRO A 59 -0.93 -19.09 13.68
N ALA A 60 -0.81 -18.36 14.80
CA ALA A 60 -1.62 -18.57 15.99
C ALA A 60 -2.99 -17.86 15.93
N GLY A 61 -3.25 -17.02 14.91
CA GLY A 61 -4.48 -16.23 14.82
C GLY A 61 -4.73 -15.36 16.06
N CYS A 62 -3.66 -14.86 16.68
CA CYS A 62 -3.72 -14.14 17.96
C CYS A 62 -3.63 -12.61 17.82
N ILE A 63 -3.77 -12.08 16.60
CA ILE A 63 -3.68 -10.64 16.32
C ILE A 63 -4.98 -10.19 15.67
N GLU A 64 -5.57 -9.13 16.22
CA GLU A 64 -6.80 -8.53 15.72
C GLU A 64 -6.59 -7.04 15.45
N MET A 65 -7.12 -6.53 14.33
CA MET A 65 -7.13 -5.09 14.09
C MET A 65 -8.18 -4.41 14.97
N GLN A 66 -7.75 -3.34 15.64
CA GLN A 66 -8.62 -2.40 16.34
C GLN A 66 -8.85 -1.20 15.42
N TYR A 67 -10.12 -0.92 15.15
CA TYR A 67 -10.52 0.14 14.22
C TYR A 67 -10.80 1.43 14.99
N GLY A 68 -9.88 2.38 14.87
CA GLY A 68 -10.01 3.71 15.46
C GLY A 68 -10.56 4.73 14.45
N ARG A 69 -11.02 5.88 14.95
CA ARG A 69 -11.55 6.97 14.10
C ARG A 69 -10.53 7.55 13.11
N ARG A 70 -9.24 7.46 13.41
CA ARG A 70 -8.15 8.06 12.61
C ARG A 70 -7.14 7.04 12.11
N PHE A 71 -7.06 5.89 12.77
CA PHE A 71 -5.99 4.93 12.57
C PHE A 71 -6.42 3.55 13.03
N ASN A 72 -5.94 2.50 12.35
CA ASN A 72 -6.16 1.12 12.75
C ASN A 72 -4.87 0.57 13.33
N TRP A 73 -4.93 -0.16 14.45
CA TRP A 73 -3.75 -0.75 15.07
C TRP A 73 -3.98 -2.22 15.43
N PRO A 74 -2.97 -3.08 15.31
CA PRO A 74 -3.06 -4.46 15.75
C PRO A 74 -3.05 -4.55 17.28
N ARG A 75 -3.87 -5.44 17.83
CA ARG A 75 -3.83 -5.89 19.22
C ARG A 75 -3.44 -7.35 19.25
N VAL A 76 -2.41 -7.69 20.03
CA VAL A 76 -1.94 -9.06 20.21
C VAL A 76 -2.53 -9.64 21.49
N ASP A 77 -3.09 -10.84 21.40
CA ASP A 77 -3.42 -11.67 22.56
C ASP A 77 -2.17 -12.42 23.03
N GLU A 78 -1.52 -11.87 24.05
CA GLU A 78 -0.28 -12.41 24.61
C GLU A 78 -0.43 -13.82 25.20
N SER A 79 -1.65 -14.25 25.54
CA SER A 79 -1.88 -15.61 26.08
C SER A 79 -1.75 -16.70 25.02
N ARG A 80 -1.99 -16.36 23.75
CA ARG A 80 -1.89 -17.26 22.59
C ARG A 80 -0.65 -17.03 21.74
N CYS A 81 0.10 -15.96 22.00
CA CYS A 81 1.27 -15.58 21.23
C CYS A 81 2.44 -16.56 21.44
N THR A 82 2.87 -17.23 20.38
CA THR A 82 4.03 -18.14 20.40
C THR A 82 5.37 -17.43 20.28
N LYS A 83 5.37 -16.09 20.10
CA LYS A 83 6.57 -15.27 19.87
C LYS A 83 7.42 -15.72 18.67
N CYS A 84 6.80 -16.35 17.66
CA CYS A 84 7.46 -16.83 16.45
C CYS A 84 8.11 -15.72 15.59
N GLY A 85 7.64 -14.47 15.70
CA GLY A 85 8.20 -13.34 14.95
C GLY A 85 7.68 -13.16 13.52
N CYS A 86 6.84 -14.07 13.00
CA CYS A 86 6.30 -14.00 11.63
C CYS A 86 5.64 -12.63 11.32
N CYS A 87 4.91 -12.08 12.29
CA CYS A 87 4.27 -10.79 12.15
C CYS A 87 5.25 -9.63 11.94
N VAL A 88 6.42 -9.66 12.59
CA VAL A 88 7.48 -8.66 12.43
C VAL A 88 8.19 -8.84 11.09
N GLN A 89 8.41 -10.09 10.65
CA GLN A 89 9.08 -10.39 9.38
C GLN A 89 8.32 -9.83 8.18
N VAL A 90 6.98 -9.87 8.20
CA VAL A 90 6.14 -9.30 7.12
C VAL A 90 5.87 -7.81 7.29
N CYS A 91 6.30 -7.19 8.39
CA CYS A 91 5.96 -5.80 8.68
C CYS A 91 6.88 -4.83 7.91
N PRO A 92 6.37 -4.05 6.95
CA PRO A 92 7.20 -3.12 6.18
C PRO A 92 7.82 -2.03 7.07
N SER A 93 7.13 -1.66 8.15
CA SER A 93 7.62 -0.67 9.12
C SER A 93 8.71 -1.21 10.06
N ALA A 94 8.81 -2.52 10.25
CA ALA A 94 9.86 -3.11 11.09
C ALA A 94 11.25 -2.91 10.46
N PHE A 95 11.35 -2.90 9.13
CA PHE A 95 12.57 -2.54 8.40
C PHE A 95 13.05 -1.12 8.76
N LEU A 96 12.15 -0.14 8.84
CA LEU A 96 12.49 1.25 9.20
C LEU A 96 13.07 1.37 10.63
N LEU A 97 12.82 0.37 11.47
CA LEU A 97 13.26 0.29 12.87
C LEU A 97 14.47 -0.65 13.03
N GLY A 98 15.28 -0.80 11.99
CA GLY A 98 16.51 -1.60 12.01
C GLY A 98 16.29 -3.09 11.77
N GLY A 99 15.08 -3.51 11.37
CA GLY A 99 14.79 -4.86 10.90
C GLY A 99 15.46 -5.18 9.56
N THR A 100 15.37 -6.44 9.14
CA THR A 100 15.89 -6.90 7.84
C THR A 100 15.11 -6.21 6.72
N ALA A 101 15.83 -5.73 5.69
CA ALA A 101 15.20 -5.22 4.49
C ALA A 101 14.39 -6.35 3.83
N PRO A 102 13.20 -6.07 3.28
CA PRO A 102 12.56 -7.01 2.40
C PRO A 102 13.50 -7.32 1.24
N ASP A 103 13.54 -8.59 0.84
CA ASP A 103 14.24 -9.03 -0.36
C ASP A 103 13.40 -8.60 -1.57
N PHE A 104 13.52 -7.32 -1.93
CA PHE A 104 12.93 -6.80 -3.15
C PHE A 104 13.80 -7.24 -4.31
N ASP A 105 13.19 -7.84 -5.32
CA ASP A 105 13.84 -8.11 -6.60
C ASP A 105 14.47 -6.80 -7.12
N ASP A 106 15.77 -6.83 -7.40
CA ASP A 106 16.50 -5.67 -7.90
C ASP A 106 15.96 -5.20 -9.26
N ASP A 107 15.28 -6.07 -10.02
CA ASP A 107 14.59 -5.67 -11.24
C ASP A 107 13.43 -4.70 -10.95
N LEU A 108 12.72 -4.84 -9.81
CA LEU A 108 11.64 -3.91 -9.41
C LEU A 108 12.16 -2.54 -8.95
N ARG A 109 13.48 -2.40 -8.73
CA ARG A 109 14.13 -1.14 -8.33
C ARG A 109 14.63 -0.33 -9.53
N ARG A 110 14.47 -0.84 -10.75
CA ARG A 110 14.85 -0.13 -11.97
C ARG A 110 14.05 1.17 -12.09
N ALA A 111 14.77 2.28 -12.25
CA ALA A 111 14.19 3.63 -12.30
C ALA A 111 13.76 4.05 -13.73
N ASP A 112 13.89 3.17 -14.72
CA ASP A 112 13.66 3.42 -16.15
C ASP A 112 12.33 2.87 -16.67
N TYR A 113 11.37 2.57 -15.79
CA TYR A 113 10.02 2.21 -16.23
C TYR A 113 9.33 3.40 -16.92
N PRO A 114 8.76 3.20 -18.12
CA PRO A 114 7.99 4.26 -18.78
C PRO A 114 6.74 4.60 -17.96
N CYS A 115 6.47 5.91 -17.83
CA CYS A 115 5.25 6.40 -17.21
C CYS A 115 4.16 6.56 -18.28
N HIS A 116 3.02 5.94 -18.07
CA HIS A 116 1.89 5.97 -19.00
C HIS A 116 0.67 6.64 -18.37
N LEU A 117 0.01 7.50 -19.14
CA LEU A 117 -1.33 8.00 -18.82
C LEU A 117 -2.36 7.01 -19.39
N VAL A 118 -3.24 6.47 -18.53
CA VAL A 118 -4.21 5.44 -18.90
C VAL A 118 -5.61 5.74 -18.35
N HIS A 119 -6.63 5.28 -19.05
CA HIS A 119 -8.01 5.23 -18.57
C HIS A 119 -8.71 3.96 -19.09
N SER A 120 -9.80 3.56 -18.44
CA SER A 120 -10.64 2.45 -18.89
C SER A 120 -11.28 2.77 -20.26
N PRO A 121 -11.30 1.82 -21.21
CA PRO A 121 -12.06 1.97 -22.45
C PRO A 121 -13.57 1.75 -22.26
N ASP A 122 -13.97 1.17 -21.13
CA ASP A 122 -15.37 1.02 -20.72
C ASP A 122 -15.84 2.31 -20.05
N ASP A 123 -16.76 3.02 -20.68
CA ASP A 123 -17.31 4.30 -20.20
C ASP A 123 -18.06 4.16 -18.88
N ALA A 124 -18.71 3.02 -18.62
CA ALA A 124 -19.40 2.78 -17.35
C ALA A 124 -18.39 2.69 -16.19
N VAL A 125 -17.21 2.14 -16.44
CA VAL A 125 -16.10 2.10 -15.47
C VAL A 125 -15.41 3.47 -15.37
N ARG A 126 -15.15 4.10 -16.51
CA ARG A 126 -14.39 5.35 -16.58
C ARG A 126 -15.11 6.51 -15.89
N LEU A 127 -16.39 6.69 -16.20
CA LEU A 127 -17.14 7.87 -15.75
C LEU A 127 -17.58 7.80 -14.28
N ASP A 128 -17.58 6.60 -13.69
CA ASP A 128 -18.00 6.35 -12.30
C ASP A 128 -16.80 6.02 -11.38
N ALA A 129 -15.58 6.18 -11.86
CA ALA A 129 -14.35 6.03 -11.08
C ALA A 129 -13.90 7.37 -10.46
N ALA A 130 -12.99 7.31 -9.48
CA ALA A 130 -12.38 8.53 -8.90
C ALA A 130 -11.51 9.32 -9.90
N SER A 131 -11.14 8.71 -11.02
CA SER A 131 -10.31 9.28 -12.09
C SER A 131 -10.66 8.54 -13.39
N GLY A 132 -9.69 8.14 -14.21
CA GLY A 132 -9.94 7.42 -15.47
C GLY A 132 -10.35 5.95 -15.35
N GLY A 133 -10.50 5.39 -14.14
CA GLY A 133 -10.86 3.98 -13.96
C GLY A 133 -9.81 2.97 -14.45
N GLY A 134 -8.57 3.40 -14.73
CA GLY A 134 -7.52 2.54 -15.29
C GLY A 134 -7.18 1.33 -14.42
N ILE A 135 -7.10 1.51 -13.09
CA ILE A 135 -6.86 0.40 -12.15
C ILE A 135 -8.02 -0.59 -12.14
N THR A 136 -9.27 -0.11 -12.05
CA THR A 136 -10.45 -0.97 -12.10
C THR A 136 -10.53 -1.73 -13.42
N GLY A 137 -10.29 -1.07 -14.55
CA GLY A 137 -10.26 -1.70 -15.86
C GLY A 137 -9.16 -2.75 -16.00
N LEU A 138 -7.97 -2.49 -15.45
CA LEU A 138 -6.87 -3.47 -15.43
C LEU A 138 -7.24 -4.71 -14.60
N ILE A 139 -7.80 -4.52 -13.39
CA ILE A 139 -8.22 -5.64 -12.55
C ILE A 139 -9.32 -6.45 -13.24
N LEU A 140 -10.32 -5.80 -13.84
CA LEU A 140 -11.37 -6.48 -14.62
C LEU A 140 -10.76 -7.32 -15.74
N HIS A 141 -9.84 -6.76 -16.51
CA HIS A 141 -9.17 -7.48 -17.57
C HIS A 141 -8.47 -8.74 -17.05
N LEU A 142 -7.68 -8.61 -15.97
CA LEU A 142 -6.98 -9.74 -15.37
C LEU A 142 -7.94 -10.84 -14.88
N MET A 143 -9.09 -10.46 -14.33
CA MET A 143 -10.11 -11.42 -13.91
C MET A 143 -10.82 -12.08 -15.08
N GLU A 144 -11.21 -11.30 -16.10
CA GLU A 144 -11.93 -11.77 -17.29
C GLU A 144 -11.04 -12.65 -18.19
N THR A 145 -9.73 -12.42 -18.22
CA THR A 145 -8.76 -13.28 -18.94
C THR A 145 -8.27 -14.48 -18.12
N GLY A 146 -8.69 -14.61 -16.85
CA GLY A 146 -8.27 -15.68 -15.96
C GLY A 146 -6.82 -15.57 -15.47
N GLN A 147 -6.20 -14.39 -15.58
CA GLN A 147 -4.89 -14.10 -15.01
C GLN A 147 -4.94 -13.82 -13.49
N ALA A 148 -6.12 -13.54 -12.96
CA ALA A 148 -6.38 -13.40 -11.52
C ALA A 148 -7.76 -13.97 -11.16
N ASP A 149 -7.84 -14.70 -10.05
CA ASP A 149 -9.12 -15.23 -9.54
C ASP A 149 -9.95 -14.17 -8.78
N GLY A 150 -9.33 -13.04 -8.45
CA GLY A 150 -9.96 -11.93 -7.74
C GLY A 150 -8.97 -10.86 -7.31
N ALA A 151 -9.46 -9.83 -6.62
CA ALA A 151 -8.66 -8.73 -6.13
C ALA A 151 -9.07 -8.31 -4.71
N VAL A 152 -8.07 -8.06 -3.87
CA VAL A 152 -8.28 -7.41 -2.56
C VAL A 152 -8.39 -5.90 -2.79
N VAL A 153 -9.56 -5.35 -2.47
CA VAL A 153 -9.94 -3.96 -2.73
C VAL A 153 -10.58 -3.32 -1.50
N ALA A 154 -10.62 -1.98 -1.46
CA ALA A 154 -11.30 -1.24 -0.40
C ALA A 154 -12.76 -0.97 -0.79
N ARG A 155 -13.72 -1.43 0.03
CA ARG A 155 -15.17 -1.22 -0.18
C ARG A 155 -15.78 -0.45 0.99
N CYS A 156 -16.70 0.46 0.74
CA CYS A 156 -17.45 1.11 1.81
C CYS A 156 -18.40 0.10 2.48
N THR A 157 -18.51 0.13 3.80
CA THR A 157 -19.48 -0.69 4.52
C THR A 157 -20.87 -0.05 4.40
N GLY A 158 -21.87 -0.77 3.89
CA GLY A 158 -23.16 -0.18 3.49
C GLY A 158 -23.90 0.63 4.58
N ALA A 159 -23.69 0.32 5.86
CA ALA A 159 -24.31 1.05 6.98
C ALA A 159 -23.66 2.42 7.28
N ASN A 160 -22.40 2.62 6.90
CA ASN A 160 -21.68 3.87 7.11
C ASN A 160 -20.78 4.15 5.89
N PRO A 161 -21.13 5.12 5.03
CA PRO A 161 -20.37 5.40 3.82
C PRO A 161 -18.95 5.92 4.09
N LEU A 162 -18.65 6.34 5.33
CA LEU A 162 -17.33 6.79 5.78
C LEU A 162 -16.47 5.67 6.36
N ALA A 163 -17.04 4.49 6.58
CA ALA A 163 -16.31 3.30 6.98
C ALA A 163 -16.05 2.43 5.76
N ALA A 164 -14.84 1.86 5.68
CA ALA A 164 -14.44 0.97 4.62
C ALA A 164 -13.72 -0.25 5.19
N GLU A 165 -13.82 -1.35 4.46
CA GLU A 165 -13.22 -2.63 4.77
C GLU A 165 -12.39 -3.11 3.58
N ALA A 166 -11.47 -4.01 3.87
CA ALA A 166 -10.83 -4.78 2.82
C ALA A 166 -11.81 -5.89 2.37
N PHE A 167 -11.95 -6.07 1.08
CA PHE A 167 -12.93 -6.95 0.46
C PHE A 167 -12.27 -7.73 -0.70
N LEU A 168 -12.49 -9.03 -0.78
CA LEU A 168 -12.07 -9.86 -1.91
C LEU A 168 -13.17 -9.82 -2.98
N ALA A 169 -12.94 -9.06 -4.04
CA ALA A 169 -13.79 -9.08 -5.22
C ALA A 169 -13.40 -10.24 -6.13
N THR A 170 -14.32 -11.19 -6.34
CA THR A 170 -14.13 -12.35 -7.24
C THR A 170 -14.96 -12.26 -8.52
N ASP A 171 -15.78 -11.22 -8.65
CA ASP A 171 -16.54 -10.94 -9.85
C ASP A 171 -16.57 -9.43 -10.18
N ARG A 172 -17.08 -9.12 -11.37
CA ARG A 172 -17.22 -7.75 -11.86
C ARG A 172 -18.08 -6.89 -10.95
N THR A 173 -19.18 -7.41 -10.43
CA THR A 173 -20.12 -6.66 -9.59
C THR A 173 -19.46 -6.24 -8.29
N GLY A 174 -18.85 -7.18 -7.57
CA GLY A 174 -18.13 -6.94 -6.33
C GLY A 174 -16.96 -5.99 -6.50
N LEU A 175 -16.25 -6.05 -7.62
CA LEU A 175 -15.17 -5.10 -7.92
C LEU A 175 -15.72 -3.69 -8.14
N LEU A 176 -16.84 -3.55 -8.86
CA LEU A 176 -17.47 -2.26 -9.08
C LEU A 176 -18.05 -1.65 -7.80
N GLU A 177 -18.48 -2.45 -6.82
CA GLU A 177 -18.85 -1.92 -5.48
C GLU A 177 -17.66 -1.25 -4.77
N ALA A 178 -16.44 -1.70 -5.06
CA ALA A 178 -15.20 -1.16 -4.51
C ALA A 178 -14.61 0.01 -5.33
N ARG A 179 -15.33 0.55 -6.32
CA ARG A 179 -14.87 1.71 -7.09
C ARG A 179 -14.80 3.00 -6.27
N GLY A 180 -14.02 3.97 -6.75
CA GLY A 180 -13.82 5.25 -6.09
C GLY A 180 -12.88 5.20 -4.88
N SER A 181 -12.34 6.36 -4.52
CA SER A 181 -11.39 6.50 -3.41
C SER A 181 -12.09 6.48 -2.06
N LYS A 182 -11.54 5.72 -1.11
CA LYS A 182 -11.99 5.70 0.29
C LYS A 182 -10.98 6.46 1.13
N TYR A 183 -11.33 7.66 1.57
CA TYR A 183 -10.47 8.49 2.41
C TYR A 183 -10.62 8.14 3.90
N THR A 184 -10.50 6.85 4.20
CA THR A 184 -10.59 6.28 5.55
C THR A 184 -9.61 5.11 5.68
N PRO A 185 -9.04 4.82 6.86
CA PRO A 185 -8.08 3.73 7.01
C PRO A 185 -8.69 2.37 6.69
N VAL A 186 -8.04 1.60 5.83
CA VAL A 186 -8.40 0.21 5.51
C VAL A 186 -7.20 -0.69 5.80
N SER A 187 -7.44 -1.76 6.54
CA SER A 187 -6.43 -2.76 6.87
C SER A 187 -6.47 -3.89 5.85
N SER A 188 -5.73 -3.76 4.75
CA SER A 188 -5.78 -4.68 3.60
C SER A 188 -5.45 -6.15 3.93
N GLY A 189 -4.63 -6.41 4.94
CA GLY A 189 -4.23 -7.77 5.35
C GLY A 189 -5.22 -8.50 6.25
N THR A 190 -6.50 -8.13 6.23
CA THR A 190 -7.57 -8.79 7.01
C THR A 190 -8.53 -9.61 6.17
N VAL A 191 -8.15 -9.93 4.93
CA VAL A 191 -8.94 -10.72 3.96
C VAL A 191 -8.25 -12.05 3.71
#